data_AF-A0A8S1E593-F1
#
_entry.id   AF-A0A8S1E593-F1
#
_cell.length_a   1.000
_cell.length_b   1.000
_cell.length_c   1.000
_cell.angle_alpha   90.00
_cell.angle_beta   90.00
_cell.angle_gamma   90.00
#
_symmetry.space_group_name_H-M   'P 1'
#
loop_
_entity.id
_entity.type
_entity.pdbx_description
1 polymer ?
#
loop_
_entity_poly.entity_id
_entity_poly.type
_entity_poly.pdbx_seq_one_letter_code
_entity_poly.pdbx_strand_id
1 'polypeptide(L)'
;MSLSVAAHGILKTHLTWDEVEHELQKAFNTNAHFGPNKSATSIGDLKFHNREVDMYKILMKLNEKEIPFTEIYAAKKFDDQNNLKGFIISEYIPNIRHIGMHECMNYNDIIKVVKSAAIFSAIGNISDKEELKFAEGENMLTLLMSQVIDESPVLIHCDLWSSNLLCDLWSSNLLCTRRPNDGAELKAIIDFQTVSFGSPGIDLARLFVSSLSSKDRNEHLDDLLNLYYDTFESKLQGSKPSYTMEQLKDSYYLCVPLFTLPGIVPQLELSNVASSELKKERKIAMSKMIGLVEDSLAAHEINVKNHLKMLINNN
;
A
#
# COMPACT_ATOMS: atom_id res chain seq x y z
N MET A 1 -2.14 1.14 35.79
CA MET A 1 -3.34 1.99 35.91
C MET A 1 -4.46 1.34 35.11
N SER A 2 -5.69 1.30 35.64
CA SER A 2 -6.81 0.53 35.07
C SER A 2 -7.32 1.14 33.76
N LEU A 3 -7.74 0.28 32.84
CA LEU A 3 -8.37 0.57 31.54
C LEU A 3 -9.80 1.17 31.65
N SER A 4 -10.06 2.06 32.62
CA SER A 4 -11.44 2.46 32.92
C SER A 4 -11.62 3.92 33.37
N VAL A 5 -10.78 4.84 32.93
CA VAL A 5 -11.08 6.27 33.06
C VAL A 5 -11.68 6.74 31.74
N ALA A 6 -12.89 7.30 31.78
CA ALA A 6 -13.51 7.91 30.62
C ALA A 6 -12.63 9.08 30.15
N ALA A 7 -12.16 9.02 28.91
CA ALA A 7 -11.31 10.07 28.38
C ALA A 7 -12.17 11.14 27.70
N HIS A 8 -11.85 12.41 27.96
CA HIS A 8 -12.57 13.59 27.45
C HIS A 8 -11.93 14.21 26.22
N GLY A 9 -10.94 13.54 25.62
CA GLY A 9 -10.24 14.00 24.43
C GLY A 9 -11.02 13.74 23.14
N ILE A 10 -10.33 13.95 22.02
CA ILE A 10 -10.85 13.78 20.67
C ILE A 10 -11.39 12.36 20.53
N LEU A 11 -12.65 12.21 20.08
CA LEU A 11 -13.32 10.91 19.90
C LEU A 11 -13.28 10.01 21.15
N LYS A 12 -13.32 10.58 22.37
CA LYS A 12 -13.22 9.85 23.65
C LYS A 12 -11.87 9.14 23.84
N THR A 13 -10.82 9.64 23.19
CA THR A 13 -9.43 9.24 23.46
C THR A 13 -8.80 10.13 24.54
N HIS A 14 -7.57 9.84 24.94
CA HIS A 14 -6.82 10.66 25.89
C HIS A 14 -6.06 11.84 25.22
N LEU A 15 -6.14 11.96 23.89
CA LEU A 15 -5.52 13.03 23.11
C LEU A 15 -6.44 14.25 23.07
N THR A 16 -5.96 15.43 23.47
CA THR A 16 -6.73 16.68 23.44
C THR A 16 -6.41 17.54 22.22
N TRP A 17 -7.30 18.48 21.89
CA TRP A 17 -7.03 19.49 20.86
C TRP A 17 -5.82 20.37 21.20
N ASP A 18 -5.62 20.68 22.48
CA ASP A 18 -4.48 21.50 22.93
C ASP A 18 -3.15 20.79 22.70
N GLU A 19 -3.10 19.47 22.88
CA GLU A 19 -1.91 18.67 22.58
C GLU A 19 -1.62 18.65 21.07
N VAL A 20 -2.64 18.44 20.24
CA VAL A 20 -2.50 18.49 18.77
C VAL A 20 -2.05 19.89 18.31
N GLU A 21 -2.62 20.94 18.88
CA GLU A 21 -2.25 22.33 18.61
C GLU A 21 -0.79 22.60 18.99
N HIS A 22 -0.36 22.15 20.17
CA HIS A 22 1.02 22.33 20.63
C HIS A 22 2.03 21.66 19.69
N GLU A 23 1.76 20.44 19.24
CA GLU A 23 2.62 19.76 18.28
C GLU A 23 2.69 20.48 16.93
N LEU A 24 1.57 21.04 16.43
CA LEU A 24 1.57 21.83 15.20
C LEU A 24 2.26 23.19 15.36
N GLN A 25 2.07 23.87 16.49
CA GLN A 25 2.78 25.11 16.82
C GLN A 25 4.29 24.90 16.78
N LYS A 26 4.75 23.78 17.33
CA LYS A 26 6.16 23.37 17.28
C LYS A 26 6.60 23.04 15.86
N ALA A 27 5.83 22.23 15.11
CA ALA A 27 6.18 21.82 13.75
C ALA A 27 6.27 23.01 12.78
N PHE A 28 5.35 23.97 12.88
CA PHE A 28 5.31 25.15 12.02
C PHE A 28 6.04 26.37 12.59
N ASN A 29 6.63 26.26 13.77
CA ASN A 29 7.26 27.36 14.50
C ASN A 29 6.35 28.62 14.57
N THR A 30 5.15 28.43 15.12
CA THR A 30 4.09 29.45 15.16
C THR A 30 3.41 29.51 16.53
N ASN A 31 2.77 30.64 16.82
CA ASN A 31 1.89 30.83 17.98
C ASN A 31 0.40 30.85 17.56
N ALA A 32 0.09 30.35 16.36
CA ALA A 32 -1.29 30.27 15.88
C ALA A 32 -2.10 29.25 16.70
N HIS A 33 -3.38 29.55 16.91
CA HIS A 33 -4.32 28.69 17.63
C HIS A 33 -5.43 28.22 16.69
N PHE A 34 -5.96 27.03 16.93
CA PHE A 34 -7.10 26.49 16.22
C PHE A 34 -8.34 27.35 16.45
N GLY A 35 -9.02 27.72 15.35
CA GLY A 35 -10.31 28.40 15.40
C GLY A 35 -11.43 27.56 16.03
N PRO A 36 -12.65 28.11 16.13
CA PRO A 36 -13.80 27.44 16.75
C PRO A 36 -14.31 26.22 15.95
N ASN A 37 -14.02 26.14 14.66
CA ASN A 37 -14.57 25.13 13.75
C ASN A 37 -13.74 23.82 13.72
N LYS A 38 -13.42 23.27 14.89
CA LYS A 38 -12.75 21.97 15.02
C LYS A 38 -13.78 20.84 14.99
N SER A 39 -13.50 19.77 14.25
CA SER A 39 -14.33 18.57 14.20
C SER A 39 -13.46 17.31 14.16
N ALA A 40 -14.02 16.19 14.60
CA ALA A 40 -13.35 14.90 14.54
C ALA A 40 -14.37 13.82 14.16
N THR A 41 -13.93 12.90 13.31
CA THR A 41 -14.72 11.78 12.81
C THR A 41 -13.93 10.50 13.01
N SER A 42 -14.58 9.48 13.57
CA SER A 42 -13.96 8.15 13.65
C SER A 42 -13.92 7.53 12.26
N ILE A 43 -12.74 7.09 11.83
CA ILE A 43 -12.51 6.44 10.53
C ILE A 43 -12.30 4.92 10.64
N GLY A 44 -12.46 4.36 11.84
CA GLY A 44 -12.29 2.94 12.13
C GLY A 44 -11.23 2.67 13.19
N ASP A 45 -10.97 1.38 13.43
CA ASP A 45 -9.94 0.92 14.36
C ASP A 45 -8.63 0.69 13.60
N LEU A 46 -7.64 1.56 13.83
CA LEU A 46 -6.30 1.38 13.28
C LEU A 46 -5.53 0.35 14.11
N LYS A 47 -5.01 -0.68 13.44
CA LYS A 47 -4.09 -1.65 14.03
C LYS A 47 -2.68 -1.32 13.59
N PHE A 48 -1.67 -1.70 14.38
CA PHE A 48 -0.27 -1.52 14.00
C PHE A 48 0.20 -0.05 13.84
N HIS A 49 -0.45 0.90 14.54
CA HIS A 49 -0.06 2.32 14.59
C HIS A 49 1.45 2.55 14.75
N ASN A 50 2.09 1.82 15.66
CA ASN A 50 3.52 1.98 15.92
C ASN A 50 4.40 1.64 14.71
N ARG A 51 3.99 0.68 13.88
CA ARG A 51 4.69 0.29 12.65
C ARG A 51 4.57 1.37 11.59
N GLU A 52 3.41 1.99 11.45
CA GLU A 52 3.22 3.14 10.58
C GLU A 52 4.10 4.32 11.00
N VAL A 53 4.12 4.64 12.31
CA VAL A 53 4.99 5.69 12.87
C VAL A 53 6.47 5.40 12.58
N ASP A 54 6.91 4.15 12.71
CA ASP A 54 8.30 3.77 12.39
C ASP A 54 8.61 3.90 10.90
N MET A 55 7.71 3.46 10.04
CA MET A 55 7.91 3.56 8.60
C MET A 55 8.01 5.04 8.16
N TYR A 56 7.16 5.92 8.67
CA TYR A 56 7.27 7.35 8.38
C TYR A 56 8.61 7.93 8.82
N LYS A 57 9.16 7.53 9.98
CA LYS A 57 10.49 7.98 10.41
C LYS A 57 11.59 7.55 9.43
N ILE A 58 11.50 6.34 8.89
CA ILE A 58 12.44 5.84 7.87
C ILE A 58 12.32 6.67 6.59
N LEU A 59 11.10 6.87 6.09
CA LEU A 59 10.85 7.67 4.88
C LEU A 59 11.37 9.11 5.02
N MET A 60 11.10 9.74 6.15
CA MET A 60 11.57 11.10 6.45
C MET A 60 13.11 11.18 6.57
N LYS A 61 13.75 10.17 7.18
CA LYS A 61 15.22 10.10 7.31
C LYS A 61 15.91 9.94 5.96
N LEU A 62 15.34 9.12 5.09
CA LEU A 62 15.90 8.84 3.76
C LEU A 62 15.75 10.04 2.81
N ASN A 63 14.80 10.93 3.05
CA ASN A 63 14.49 12.09 2.18
C ASN A 63 14.40 11.70 0.69
N GLU A 64 13.95 10.47 0.43
CA GLU A 64 13.80 9.92 -0.92
C GLU A 64 12.57 10.57 -1.55
N LYS A 65 12.79 11.68 -2.25
CA LYS A 65 11.76 12.44 -2.97
C LYS A 65 11.04 11.65 -4.07
N GLU A 66 11.50 10.44 -4.35
CA GLU A 66 10.95 9.55 -5.37
C GLU A 66 9.76 8.72 -4.86
N ILE A 67 9.62 8.53 -3.55
CA ILE A 67 8.39 7.97 -2.96
C ILE A 67 7.48 9.14 -2.60
N PRO A 68 6.33 9.32 -3.28
CA PRO A 68 5.36 10.30 -2.85
C PRO A 68 4.71 9.76 -1.57
N PHE A 69 4.78 10.49 -0.45
CA PHE A 69 4.02 10.20 0.77
C PHE A 69 3.58 11.52 1.42
N THR A 70 2.64 11.46 2.37
CA THR A 70 2.18 12.66 3.08
C THR A 70 3.27 13.25 3.95
N GLU A 71 3.38 14.58 3.94
CA GLU A 71 4.26 15.22 4.92
C GLU A 71 3.73 14.99 6.33
N ILE A 72 4.61 14.57 7.24
CA ILE A 72 4.29 14.26 8.63
C ILE A 72 4.83 15.37 9.52
N TYR A 73 3.93 16.12 10.14
CA TYR A 73 4.26 17.22 11.04
C TYR A 73 4.67 16.73 12.43
N ALA A 74 3.99 15.69 12.93
CA ALA A 74 4.34 15.06 14.19
C ALA A 74 3.81 13.62 14.24
N ALA A 75 4.54 12.72 14.89
CA ALA A 75 4.09 11.35 15.10
C ALA A 75 4.59 10.82 16.45
N LYS A 76 3.71 10.15 17.18
CA LYS A 76 3.97 9.58 18.50
C LYS A 76 3.44 8.15 18.59
N LYS A 77 4.30 7.25 19.05
CA LYS A 77 3.96 5.84 19.33
C LYS A 77 3.16 5.70 20.61
N PHE A 78 2.43 4.59 20.70
CA PHE A 78 2.07 4.00 21.98
C PHE A 78 3.30 3.31 22.61
N ASP A 79 3.47 3.43 23.92
CA ASP A 79 4.50 2.72 24.68
C ASP A 79 3.98 2.29 26.06
N ASP A 80 4.78 1.56 26.84
CA ASP A 80 4.39 1.03 28.15
C ASP A 80 4.02 2.13 29.16
N GLN A 81 4.54 3.33 28.99
CA GLN A 81 4.28 4.48 29.85
C GLN A 81 3.07 5.29 29.37
N ASN A 82 2.78 5.23 28.06
CA ASN A 82 1.73 5.97 27.39
C ASN A 82 1.04 5.09 26.34
N ASN A 83 0.32 4.08 26.82
CA ASN A 83 -0.48 3.17 26.00
C ASN A 83 -1.85 3.77 25.59
N LEU A 84 -2.08 5.05 25.90
CA LEU A 84 -3.36 5.73 25.69
C LEU A 84 -3.28 6.92 24.72
N LYS A 85 -2.08 7.35 24.33
CA LYS A 85 -1.87 8.50 23.42
C LYS A 85 -0.80 8.23 22.37
N GLY A 86 -1.21 7.61 21.27
CA GLY A 86 -0.48 7.57 19.99
C GLY A 86 -1.21 8.45 18.97
N PHE A 87 -0.47 9.12 18.11
CA PHE A 87 -1.03 9.96 17.06
C PHE A 87 -0.06 10.12 15.89
N ILE A 88 -0.63 10.45 14.73
CA ILE A 88 0.09 10.95 13.56
C ILE A 88 -0.63 12.24 13.14
N ILE A 89 0.12 13.30 12.91
CA ILE A 89 -0.37 14.58 12.39
C ILE A 89 0.33 14.79 11.05
N SER A 90 -0.44 14.85 9.97
CA SER A 90 0.06 14.89 8.60
C SER A 90 -0.56 16.02 7.79
N GLU A 91 -0.01 16.26 6.61
CA GLU A 91 -0.55 17.17 5.62
C GLU A 91 -1.98 16.78 5.21
N TYR A 92 -2.86 17.78 5.19
CA TYR A 92 -4.16 17.65 4.58
C TYR A 92 -4.08 18.00 3.09
N ILE A 93 -4.33 17.04 2.21
CA ILE A 93 -4.40 17.28 0.77
C ILE A 93 -5.86 17.52 0.36
N PRO A 94 -6.23 18.71 -0.15
CA PRO A 94 -7.60 19.00 -0.55
C PRO A 94 -7.94 18.40 -1.93
N ASN A 95 -9.23 18.29 -2.23
CA ASN A 95 -9.77 17.90 -3.55
C ASN A 95 -9.35 16.50 -4.03
N ILE A 96 -9.27 15.56 -3.09
CA ILE A 96 -8.96 14.16 -3.39
C ILE A 96 -10.21 13.46 -3.98
N ARG A 97 -9.99 12.50 -4.89
CA ARG A 97 -11.05 11.66 -5.45
C ARG A 97 -10.74 10.16 -5.28
N HIS A 98 -11.79 9.38 -5.01
CA HIS A 98 -11.81 7.92 -5.07
C HIS A 98 -11.44 7.35 -6.45
N ILE A 99 -10.48 6.42 -6.48
CA ILE A 99 -10.26 5.53 -7.63
C ILE A 99 -10.80 4.15 -7.25
N GLY A 100 -12.02 3.84 -7.69
CA GLY A 100 -12.58 2.51 -7.42
C GLY A 100 -11.78 1.41 -8.12
N MET A 101 -11.77 0.19 -7.57
CA MET A 101 -11.09 -0.96 -8.20
C MET A 101 -11.63 -1.33 -9.59
N HIS A 102 -12.76 -0.74 -10.02
CA HIS A 102 -13.28 -0.88 -11.38
C HIS A 102 -12.62 0.12 -12.36
N GLU A 103 -12.02 1.20 -11.85
CA GLU A 103 -11.27 2.17 -12.63
C GLU A 103 -9.84 1.66 -12.87
N CYS A 104 -9.17 2.23 -13.87
CA CYS A 104 -7.77 1.92 -14.18
C CYS A 104 -6.95 3.20 -14.00
N MET A 105 -5.74 3.06 -13.45
CA MET A 105 -4.80 4.16 -13.35
C MET A 105 -4.25 4.51 -14.73
N ASN A 106 -3.88 5.79 -14.92
CA ASN A 106 -3.12 6.16 -16.10
C ASN A 106 -1.68 5.60 -16.02
N TYR A 107 -1.06 5.42 -17.18
CA TYR A 107 0.25 4.80 -17.30
C TYR A 107 1.37 5.56 -16.55
N ASN A 108 1.29 6.89 -16.46
CA ASN A 108 2.31 7.67 -15.78
C ASN A 108 2.25 7.51 -14.25
N ASP A 109 1.06 7.35 -13.69
CA ASP A 109 0.91 7.19 -12.25
C ASP A 109 1.20 5.75 -11.81
N ILE A 110 0.84 4.73 -12.59
CA ILE A 110 1.26 3.35 -12.28
C ILE A 110 2.79 3.23 -12.26
N ILE A 111 3.51 3.89 -13.18
CA ILE A 111 4.97 3.96 -13.18
C ILE A 111 5.51 4.48 -11.84
N LYS A 112 4.92 5.55 -11.29
CA LYS A 112 5.36 6.12 -10.01
C LYS A 112 5.16 5.15 -8.86
N VAL A 113 4.02 4.45 -8.81
CA VAL A 113 3.72 3.48 -7.76
C VAL A 113 4.66 2.27 -7.86
N VAL A 114 4.91 1.77 -9.07
CA VAL A 114 5.84 0.67 -9.32
C VAL A 114 7.26 1.03 -8.87
N LYS A 115 7.74 2.23 -9.23
CA LYS A 115 9.04 2.74 -8.74
C LYS A 115 9.07 2.85 -7.22
N SER A 116 8.00 3.33 -6.61
CA SER A 116 7.91 3.44 -5.15
C SER A 116 8.03 2.06 -4.49
N ALA A 117 7.29 1.07 -4.97
CA ALA A 117 7.38 -0.32 -4.48
C ALA A 117 8.80 -0.88 -4.62
N ALA A 118 9.49 -0.59 -5.74
CA ALA A 118 10.88 -0.99 -5.94
C ALA A 118 11.83 -0.34 -4.92
N ILE A 119 11.65 0.95 -4.64
CA ILE A 119 12.43 1.68 -3.63
C ILE A 119 12.14 1.09 -2.23
N PHE A 120 10.90 0.76 -1.89
CA PHE A 120 10.57 0.05 -0.64
C PHE A 120 11.37 -1.23 -0.47
N SER A 121 11.40 -2.06 -1.51
CA SER A 121 12.17 -3.30 -1.48
C SER A 121 13.68 -3.06 -1.37
N ALA A 122 14.19 -2.00 -2.00
CA ALA A 122 15.59 -1.59 -1.86
C ALA A 122 15.91 -1.13 -0.44
N ILE A 123 15.02 -0.35 0.21
CA ILE A 123 15.15 0.06 1.62
C ILE A 123 15.28 -1.17 2.52
N GLY A 124 14.42 -2.18 2.32
CA GLY A 124 14.51 -3.45 3.05
C GLY A 124 15.83 -4.20 2.84
N ASN A 125 16.49 -3.99 1.70
CA ASN A 125 17.75 -4.63 1.34
C ASN A 125 18.97 -3.99 2.01
N ILE A 126 18.99 -2.66 2.05
CA ILE A 126 20.18 -1.89 2.42
C ILE A 126 20.14 -1.36 3.86
N SER A 127 18.96 -1.32 4.48
CA SER A 127 18.82 -0.80 5.85
C SER A 127 19.30 -1.80 6.90
N ASP A 128 19.68 -1.28 8.07
CA ASP A 128 20.01 -2.13 9.22
C ASP A 128 18.78 -2.93 9.68
N LYS A 129 18.98 -4.21 9.99
CA LYS A 129 17.91 -5.12 10.43
C LYS A 129 17.26 -4.65 11.72
N GLU A 130 18.04 -4.10 12.65
CA GLU A 130 17.47 -3.56 13.89
C GLU A 130 16.60 -2.32 13.64
N GLU A 131 16.90 -1.53 12.60
CA GLU A 131 16.08 -0.37 12.23
C GLU A 131 14.71 -0.80 11.66
N LEU A 132 14.66 -1.94 10.96
CA LEU A 132 13.44 -2.48 10.34
C LEU A 132 12.76 -3.61 11.12
N LYS A 133 13.19 -3.88 12.35
CA LYS A 133 12.63 -4.94 13.20
C LYS A 133 11.12 -4.84 13.42
N PHE A 134 10.57 -3.64 13.37
CA PHE A 134 9.13 -3.39 13.49
C PHE A 134 8.30 -4.01 12.35
N ALA A 135 8.93 -4.33 11.21
CA ALA A 135 8.32 -4.93 10.03
C ALA A 135 8.38 -6.48 10.03
N GLU A 136 8.95 -7.11 11.07
CA GLU A 136 9.02 -8.57 11.20
C GLU A 136 7.74 -9.17 11.83
N GLY A 137 7.54 -10.48 11.63
CA GLY A 137 6.75 -11.33 12.53
C GLY A 137 5.24 -11.43 12.31
N GLU A 138 4.64 -10.71 11.35
CA GLU A 138 3.17 -10.65 11.28
C GLU A 138 2.52 -11.19 9.99
N ASN A 139 3.27 -11.46 8.93
CA ASN A 139 2.71 -11.92 7.65
C ASN A 139 3.28 -13.27 7.20
N MET A 140 2.93 -14.35 7.90
CA MET A 140 3.38 -15.71 7.54
C MET A 140 3.08 -16.10 6.10
N LEU A 141 1.97 -15.61 5.52
CA LEU A 141 1.62 -15.88 4.13
C LEU A 141 2.62 -15.25 3.15
N THR A 142 3.07 -14.02 3.39
CA THR A 142 4.00 -13.33 2.48
C THR A 142 5.40 -13.96 2.53
N LEU A 143 5.82 -14.41 3.72
CA LEU A 143 7.05 -15.15 3.91
C LEU A 143 7.00 -16.54 3.25
N LEU A 144 5.86 -17.22 3.33
CA LEU A 144 5.65 -18.50 2.66
C LEU A 144 5.82 -18.35 1.14
N MET A 145 5.30 -17.28 0.54
CA MET A 145 5.48 -17.04 -0.91
C MET A 145 6.96 -16.92 -1.27
N SER A 146 7.75 -16.17 -0.48
CA SER A 146 9.19 -16.08 -0.70
C SER A 146 9.90 -17.43 -0.57
N GLN A 147 9.50 -18.25 0.41
CA GLN A 147 10.07 -19.60 0.59
C GLN A 147 9.76 -20.52 -0.59
N VAL A 148 8.58 -20.42 -1.20
CA VAL A 148 8.21 -21.22 -2.38
C VAL A 148 9.08 -20.87 -3.59
N ILE A 149 9.46 -19.59 -3.75
CA ILE A 149 10.30 -19.12 -4.87
C ILE A 149 11.81 -19.22 -4.55
N ASP A 150 12.17 -19.52 -3.30
CA ASP A 150 13.56 -19.46 -2.79
C ASP A 150 14.20 -18.07 -3.00
N GLU A 151 13.40 -17.02 -2.80
CA GLU A 151 13.84 -15.63 -2.86
C GLU A 151 14.00 -15.04 -1.45
N SER A 152 14.89 -14.06 -1.31
CA SER A 152 15.02 -13.33 -0.05
C SER A 152 13.83 -12.39 0.13
N PRO A 153 13.10 -12.47 1.26
CA PRO A 153 12.04 -11.51 1.57
C PRO A 153 12.59 -10.09 1.59
N VAL A 154 11.80 -9.16 1.06
CA VAL A 154 12.12 -7.72 1.07
C VAL A 154 10.99 -6.94 1.73
N LEU A 155 11.29 -5.70 2.10
CA LEU A 155 10.28 -4.82 2.65
C LEU A 155 9.24 -4.50 1.56
N ILE A 156 7.98 -4.79 1.87
CA ILE A 156 6.82 -4.60 1.01
C ILE A 156 5.73 -3.86 1.78
N HIS A 157 4.92 -3.09 1.08
CA HIS A 157 3.79 -2.36 1.64
C HIS A 157 2.71 -3.30 2.19
N CYS A 158 2.52 -4.49 1.57
CA CYS A 158 1.51 -5.51 1.89
C CYS A 158 0.06 -5.13 1.68
N ASP A 159 -0.22 -3.85 1.52
CA ASP A 159 -1.56 -3.36 1.21
C ASP A 159 -1.50 -2.31 0.10
N LEU A 160 -1.00 -2.68 -1.08
CA LEU A 160 -0.88 -1.78 -2.22
C LEU A 160 -2.00 -2.03 -3.25
N TRP A 161 -3.24 -1.64 -2.94
CA TRP A 161 -4.39 -1.71 -3.86
C TRP A 161 -4.69 -0.38 -4.55
N SER A 162 -5.44 -0.41 -5.65
CA SER A 162 -6.07 0.78 -6.21
C SER A 162 -7.08 1.40 -5.24
N SER A 163 -7.79 0.58 -4.43
CA SER A 163 -8.68 1.11 -3.39
C SER A 163 -7.89 1.83 -2.32
N ASN A 164 -6.64 1.44 -2.09
CA ASN A 164 -5.72 2.16 -1.24
C ASN A 164 -5.32 3.51 -1.83
N LEU A 165 -5.81 3.90 -3.01
CA LEU A 165 -5.86 5.29 -3.48
C LEU A 165 -7.16 5.94 -2.93
N LEU A 166 -7.10 6.57 -1.74
CA LEU A 166 -8.27 7.12 -1.06
C LEU A 166 -8.95 8.21 -1.89
N CYS A 167 -10.28 8.13 -1.97
CA CYS A 167 -11.12 9.01 -1.14
C CYS A 167 -12.48 8.36 -0.79
N ASP A 168 -12.74 8.30 0.51
CA ASP A 168 -13.90 7.92 1.33
C ASP A 168 -14.78 6.68 1.09
N LEU A 169 -15.03 5.99 2.21
CA LEU A 169 -15.91 4.84 2.46
C LEU A 169 -15.50 3.45 1.92
N TRP A 170 -14.25 3.07 2.16
CA TRP A 170 -13.87 1.90 2.99
C TRP A 170 -12.34 1.99 3.16
N SER A 171 -11.91 2.48 4.35
CA SER A 171 -10.52 2.59 4.87
C SER A 171 -9.38 2.40 3.87
N SER A 172 -8.71 3.46 3.47
CA SER A 172 -7.68 3.36 2.43
C SER A 172 -6.64 4.51 2.47
N ASN A 173 -5.58 4.41 1.67
CA ASN A 173 -4.23 4.59 2.18
C ASN A 173 -3.27 5.34 1.20
N LEU A 174 -3.69 6.25 0.31
CA LEU A 174 -2.81 7.05 -0.60
C LEU A 174 -3.63 8.29 -1.10
N LEU A 175 -3.05 9.46 -1.43
CA LEU A 175 -3.78 10.71 -1.79
C LEU A 175 -3.63 11.07 -3.30
N CYS A 176 -4.69 11.46 -4.01
CA CYS A 176 -4.68 11.82 -5.46
C CYS A 176 -5.55 13.05 -5.81
N THR A 177 -5.11 13.99 -6.66
CA THR A 177 -5.93 15.15 -7.09
C THR A 177 -6.41 15.06 -8.54
N ARG A 178 -7.49 15.76 -8.89
CA ARG A 178 -8.00 15.86 -10.27
C ARG A 178 -7.15 16.82 -11.12
N ARG A 179 -6.70 16.36 -12.30
CA ARG A 179 -6.20 17.27 -13.34
C ARG A 179 -7.36 17.86 -14.15
N PRO A 180 -7.28 19.12 -14.59
CA PRO A 180 -8.15 19.60 -15.66
C PRO A 180 -7.93 18.72 -16.91
N ASN A 181 -9.00 18.10 -17.41
CA ASN A 181 -9.08 17.33 -18.66
C ASN A 181 -8.33 15.97 -18.78
N ASP A 182 -7.52 15.54 -17.80
CA ASP A 182 -6.59 14.40 -17.98
C ASP A 182 -6.66 13.26 -16.93
N GLY A 183 -7.68 13.23 -16.07
CA GLY A 183 -7.86 12.16 -15.07
C GLY A 183 -7.28 12.47 -13.69
N ALA A 184 -6.98 11.42 -12.91
CA ALA A 184 -6.42 11.51 -11.56
C ALA A 184 -4.88 11.60 -11.61
N GLU A 185 -4.28 12.26 -10.63
CA GLU A 185 -2.82 12.35 -10.41
C GLU A 185 -2.47 11.83 -9.02
N LEU A 186 -1.51 10.89 -8.94
CA LEU A 186 -0.96 10.42 -7.66
C LEU A 186 -0.25 11.56 -6.90
N LYS A 187 -0.63 11.80 -5.63
CA LYS A 187 0.02 12.78 -4.73
C LYS A 187 0.82 12.15 -3.60
N ALA A 188 0.33 11.10 -2.97
CA ALA A 188 1.01 10.48 -1.84
C ALA A 188 0.63 9.01 -1.70
N ILE A 189 1.53 8.22 -1.13
CA ILE A 189 1.33 6.89 -0.58
C ILE A 189 1.21 7.03 0.96
N ILE A 190 0.19 6.48 1.61
CA ILE A 190 -0.07 6.54 3.06
C ILE A 190 -0.38 5.14 3.66
N ASP A 191 -0.73 5.10 4.95
CA ASP A 191 -1.01 3.92 5.80
C ASP A 191 -0.04 2.74 5.60
N PHE A 192 1.16 3.00 6.04
CA PHE A 192 2.24 2.02 6.13
C PHE A 192 2.06 1.04 7.32
N GLN A 193 0.87 0.96 7.92
CA GLN A 193 0.57 0.13 9.09
C GLN A 193 0.70 -1.37 8.82
N THR A 194 0.67 -1.82 7.57
CA THR A 194 0.79 -3.23 7.19
C THR A 194 2.16 -3.61 6.63
N VAL A 195 3.10 -2.67 6.55
CA VAL A 195 4.43 -2.90 5.96
C VAL A 195 5.12 -4.09 6.63
N SER A 196 5.69 -4.99 5.82
CA SER A 196 6.37 -6.17 6.36
C SER A 196 7.41 -6.72 5.41
N PHE A 197 8.22 -7.67 5.88
CA PHE A 197 9.07 -8.46 4.99
C PHE A 197 8.26 -9.57 4.30
N GLY A 198 8.43 -9.71 2.98
CA GLY A 198 7.77 -10.74 2.20
C GLY A 198 8.19 -10.76 0.73
N SER A 199 7.43 -11.50 -0.07
CA SER A 199 7.69 -11.64 -1.50
C SER A 199 7.46 -10.32 -2.26
N PRO A 200 8.41 -9.87 -3.10
CA PRO A 200 8.23 -8.67 -3.93
C PRO A 200 7.05 -8.81 -4.92
N GLY A 201 6.68 -10.04 -5.29
CA GLY A 201 5.51 -10.31 -6.13
C GLY A 201 4.17 -9.90 -5.50
N ILE A 202 4.09 -9.77 -4.16
CA ILE A 202 2.84 -9.44 -3.45
C ILE A 202 2.33 -8.05 -3.82
N ASP A 203 3.17 -7.02 -3.69
CA ASP A 203 2.76 -5.63 -3.97
C ASP A 203 2.44 -5.45 -5.46
N LEU A 204 3.23 -6.06 -6.35
CA LEU A 204 3.02 -5.96 -7.80
C LEU A 204 1.75 -6.68 -8.26
N ALA A 205 1.52 -7.92 -7.81
CA ALA A 205 0.32 -8.66 -8.14
C ALA A 205 -0.94 -7.92 -7.66
N ARG A 206 -0.92 -7.45 -6.41
CA ARG A 206 -2.02 -6.68 -5.81
C ARG A 206 -2.28 -5.37 -6.56
N LEU A 207 -1.22 -4.62 -6.87
CA LEU A 207 -1.31 -3.37 -7.61
C LEU A 207 -1.87 -3.57 -9.02
N PHE A 208 -1.36 -4.56 -9.77
CA PHE A 208 -1.77 -4.75 -11.17
C PHE A 208 -3.19 -5.29 -11.31
N VAL A 209 -3.58 -6.21 -10.43
CA VAL A 209 -4.96 -6.74 -10.38
C VAL A 209 -5.98 -5.63 -10.15
N SER A 210 -5.66 -4.70 -9.24
CA SER A 210 -6.57 -3.64 -8.82
C SER A 210 -6.52 -2.39 -9.71
N SER A 211 -5.35 -2.00 -10.23
CA SER A 211 -5.15 -0.71 -10.89
C SER A 211 -5.09 -0.76 -12.42
N LEU A 212 -4.93 -1.93 -13.03
CA LEU A 212 -4.81 -2.06 -14.49
C LEU A 212 -6.03 -2.74 -15.12
N SER A 213 -6.22 -2.47 -16.42
CA SER A 213 -7.13 -3.28 -17.23
C SER A 213 -6.46 -4.61 -17.59
N SER A 214 -7.25 -5.62 -17.93
CA SER A 214 -6.72 -6.91 -18.39
C SER A 214 -5.86 -6.75 -19.66
N LYS A 215 -6.21 -5.79 -20.51
CA LYS A 215 -5.42 -5.45 -21.70
C LYS A 215 -4.06 -4.89 -21.31
N ASP A 216 -4.02 -3.89 -20.42
CA ASP A 216 -2.77 -3.25 -20.02
C ASP A 216 -1.85 -4.21 -19.26
N ARG A 217 -2.42 -5.11 -18.43
CA ARG A 217 -1.65 -6.19 -17.81
C ARG A 217 -1.00 -7.07 -18.87
N ASN A 218 -1.75 -7.52 -19.88
CA ASN A 218 -1.19 -8.37 -20.93
C ASN A 218 -0.14 -7.66 -21.81
N GLU A 219 -0.36 -6.39 -22.15
CA GLU A 219 0.52 -5.63 -23.06
C GLU A 219 1.77 -5.07 -22.38
N HIS A 220 1.71 -4.76 -21.07
CA HIS A 220 2.77 -4.02 -20.38
C HIS A 220 3.37 -4.74 -19.17
N LEU A 221 2.97 -5.99 -18.87
CA LEU A 221 3.47 -6.70 -17.69
C LEU A 221 5.01 -6.75 -17.64
N ASP A 222 5.64 -7.22 -18.71
CA ASP A 222 7.11 -7.33 -18.76
C ASP A 222 7.79 -5.98 -18.59
N ASP A 223 7.27 -4.92 -19.22
CA ASP A 223 7.81 -3.56 -19.10
C ASP A 223 7.72 -3.05 -17.65
N LEU A 224 6.59 -3.30 -16.97
CA LEU A 224 6.38 -2.87 -15.59
C LEU A 224 7.22 -3.68 -14.59
N LEU A 225 7.39 -4.99 -14.80
CA LEU A 225 8.26 -5.82 -13.98
C LEU A 225 9.74 -5.44 -14.18
N ASN A 226 10.17 -5.18 -15.42
CA ASN A 226 11.53 -4.71 -15.70
C ASN A 226 11.76 -3.35 -15.05
N LEU A 227 10.80 -2.42 -15.19
CA LEU A 227 10.86 -1.11 -14.54
C LEU A 227 11.05 -1.23 -13.03
N TYR A 228 10.30 -2.11 -12.38
CA TYR A 228 10.45 -2.37 -10.96
C TYR A 228 11.85 -2.87 -10.65
N TYR A 229 12.32 -3.91 -11.34
CA TYR A 229 13.59 -4.56 -11.05
C TYR A 229 14.78 -3.63 -11.32
N ASP A 230 14.79 -2.93 -12.44
CA ASP A 230 15.81 -1.93 -12.78
C ASP A 230 15.86 -0.80 -11.74
N THR A 231 14.70 -0.36 -11.27
CA THR A 231 14.62 0.67 -10.21
C THR A 231 15.16 0.13 -8.90
N PHE A 232 14.77 -1.09 -8.51
CA PHE A 232 15.26 -1.77 -7.32
C PHE A 232 16.79 -1.88 -7.34
N GLU A 233 17.38 -2.43 -8.41
CA GLU A 233 18.83 -2.57 -8.56
C GLU A 233 19.55 -1.22 -8.49
N SER A 234 18.99 -0.19 -9.14
CA SER A 234 19.59 1.16 -9.12
C SER A 234 19.67 1.77 -7.71
N LYS A 235 18.81 1.32 -6.79
CA LYS A 235 18.69 1.84 -5.42
C LYS A 235 19.46 1.02 -4.38
N LEU A 236 20.18 -0.03 -4.77
CA LEU A 236 20.94 -0.88 -3.85
C LEU A 236 22.28 -0.30 -3.38
N GLN A 237 22.67 0.88 -3.84
CA GLN A 237 23.90 1.59 -3.42
C GLN A 237 25.17 0.72 -3.54
N GLY A 238 25.24 -0.13 -4.57
CA GLY A 238 26.36 -1.06 -4.79
C GLY A 238 26.25 -2.41 -4.08
N SER A 239 25.20 -2.61 -3.28
CA SER A 239 24.85 -3.93 -2.74
C SER A 239 24.34 -4.86 -3.84
N LYS A 240 24.51 -6.17 -3.64
CA LYS A 240 23.99 -7.17 -4.58
C LYS A 240 22.47 -7.33 -4.40
N PRO A 241 21.68 -7.47 -5.48
CA PRO A 241 20.28 -7.83 -5.41
C PRO A 241 20.04 -9.10 -4.59
N SER A 242 19.01 -9.09 -3.74
CA SER A 242 18.65 -10.24 -2.89
C SER A 242 17.76 -11.28 -3.58
N TYR A 243 17.26 -10.96 -4.77
CA TYR A 243 16.52 -11.83 -5.67
C TYR A 243 16.83 -11.44 -7.12
N THR A 244 16.60 -12.35 -8.06
CA THR A 244 16.80 -12.12 -9.49
C THR A 244 15.53 -11.64 -10.17
N MET A 245 15.65 -11.10 -11.39
CA MET A 245 14.49 -10.76 -12.22
C MET A 245 13.60 -11.98 -12.51
N GLU A 246 14.19 -13.17 -12.65
CA GLU A 246 13.44 -14.41 -12.85
C GLU A 246 12.61 -14.76 -11.60
N GLN A 247 13.20 -14.65 -10.41
CA GLN A 247 12.49 -14.84 -9.14
C GLN A 247 11.37 -13.81 -8.96
N LEU A 248 11.58 -12.55 -9.36
CA LEU A 248 10.52 -11.54 -9.36
C LEU A 248 9.35 -11.96 -10.26
N LYS A 249 9.62 -12.43 -11.48
CA LYS A 249 8.56 -12.89 -12.40
C LYS A 249 7.81 -14.09 -11.82
N ASP A 250 8.52 -15.09 -11.32
CA ASP A 250 7.93 -16.27 -10.71
C ASP A 250 7.09 -15.90 -9.48
N SER A 251 7.59 -15.02 -8.62
CA SER A 251 6.87 -14.54 -7.44
C SER A 251 5.60 -13.76 -7.79
N TYR A 252 5.63 -12.93 -8.85
CA TYR A 252 4.45 -12.26 -9.38
C TYR A 252 3.38 -13.27 -9.79
N TYR A 253 3.73 -14.26 -10.63
CA TYR A 253 2.78 -15.28 -11.07
C TYR A 253 2.29 -16.15 -9.91
N LEU A 254 3.13 -16.45 -8.91
CA LEU A 254 2.71 -17.16 -7.71
C LEU A 254 1.65 -16.36 -6.92
N CYS A 255 1.82 -15.03 -6.84
CA CYS A 255 0.97 -14.15 -6.04
C CYS A 255 -0.34 -13.73 -6.75
N VAL A 256 -0.41 -13.74 -8.09
CA VAL A 256 -1.62 -13.33 -8.83
C VAL A 256 -2.89 -14.07 -8.38
N PRO A 257 -2.93 -15.42 -8.31
CA PRO A 257 -4.12 -16.15 -7.87
C PRO A 257 -4.63 -15.75 -6.49
N LEU A 258 -3.75 -15.35 -5.58
CA LEU A 258 -4.11 -14.91 -4.23
C LEU A 258 -4.93 -13.61 -4.25
N PHE A 259 -4.70 -12.74 -5.24
CA PHE A 259 -5.36 -11.44 -5.33
C PHE A 259 -6.49 -11.38 -6.36
N THR A 260 -6.63 -12.40 -7.21
CA THR A 260 -7.74 -12.52 -8.17
C THR A 260 -9.11 -12.38 -7.50
N LEU A 261 -9.42 -13.19 -6.48
CA LEU A 261 -10.75 -13.18 -5.87
C LEU A 261 -11.05 -11.85 -5.14
N PRO A 262 -10.16 -11.31 -4.27
CA PRO A 262 -10.36 -9.98 -3.71
C PRO A 262 -10.49 -8.89 -4.79
N GLY A 263 -9.76 -9.02 -5.90
CA GLY A 263 -9.86 -8.13 -7.05
C GLY A 263 -11.10 -8.31 -7.93
N ILE A 264 -11.96 -9.32 -7.68
CA ILE A 264 -13.24 -9.57 -8.36
C ILE A 264 -14.43 -9.06 -7.53
N VAL A 265 -14.34 -9.14 -6.19
CA VAL A 265 -15.47 -8.83 -5.28
C VAL A 265 -16.04 -7.42 -5.51
N PRO A 266 -15.24 -6.34 -5.58
CA PRO A 266 -15.77 -4.99 -5.83
C PRO A 266 -16.46 -4.83 -7.19
N GLN A 267 -16.05 -5.60 -8.18
CA GLN A 267 -16.58 -5.59 -9.53
C GLN A 267 -17.91 -6.35 -9.58
N LEU A 268 -18.04 -7.44 -8.81
CA LEU A 268 -19.31 -8.12 -8.60
C LEU A 268 -20.32 -7.20 -7.94
N GLU A 269 -19.93 -6.51 -6.87
CA GLU A 269 -20.78 -5.54 -6.17
C GLU A 269 -21.30 -4.45 -7.13
N LEU A 270 -20.39 -3.84 -7.90
CA LEU A 270 -20.76 -2.84 -8.91
C LEU A 270 -21.66 -3.43 -10.01
N SER A 271 -21.40 -4.67 -10.44
CA SER A 271 -22.20 -5.35 -11.47
C SER A 271 -23.65 -5.58 -11.02
N ASN A 272 -23.86 -5.76 -9.72
CA ASN A 272 -25.18 -6.00 -9.10
C ASN A 272 -25.99 -4.72 -8.89
N VAL A 273 -25.40 -3.52 -9.05
CA VAL A 273 -26.14 -2.27 -8.90
C VAL A 273 -27.13 -2.09 -10.07
N ALA A 274 -28.42 -2.18 -9.76
CA ALA A 274 -29.51 -2.01 -10.72
C ALA A 274 -29.76 -0.51 -11.02
N SER A 275 -28.83 0.13 -11.74
CA SER A 275 -29.00 1.48 -12.28
C SER A 275 -28.80 1.49 -13.80
N SER A 276 -29.71 2.16 -14.52
CA SER A 276 -29.60 2.37 -15.96
C SER A 276 -28.41 3.26 -16.32
N GLU A 277 -28.04 4.18 -15.42
CA GLU A 277 -26.92 5.12 -15.58
C GLU A 277 -25.56 4.41 -15.53
N LEU A 278 -25.46 3.27 -14.84
CA LEU A 278 -24.22 2.51 -14.65
C LEU A 278 -23.98 1.41 -15.70
N LYS A 279 -24.67 1.44 -16.85
CA LYS A 279 -24.57 0.35 -17.84
C LYS A 279 -23.16 0.17 -18.40
N LYS A 280 -22.41 1.27 -18.58
CA LYS A 280 -21.03 1.25 -19.11
C LYS A 280 -20.07 0.68 -18.07
N GLU A 281 -20.18 1.14 -16.84
CA GLU A 281 -19.37 0.78 -15.67
C GLU A 281 -19.51 -0.71 -15.37
N ARG A 282 -20.73 -1.25 -15.42
CA ARG A 282 -20.99 -2.69 -15.26
C ARG A 282 -20.33 -3.53 -16.36
N LYS A 283 -20.30 -3.05 -17.61
CA LYS A 283 -19.61 -3.74 -18.71
C LYS A 283 -18.09 -3.76 -18.49
N ILE A 284 -17.53 -2.64 -18.02
CA ILE A 284 -16.10 -2.53 -17.66
C ILE A 284 -15.78 -3.49 -16.50
N ALA A 285 -16.59 -3.48 -15.44
CA ALA A 285 -16.45 -4.39 -14.30
C ALA A 285 -16.48 -5.86 -14.72
N MET A 286 -17.45 -6.25 -15.57
CA MET A 286 -17.53 -7.61 -16.10
C MET A 286 -16.30 -8.01 -16.92
N SER A 287 -15.84 -7.11 -17.81
CA SER A 287 -14.62 -7.36 -18.60
C SER A 287 -13.38 -7.53 -17.72
N LYS A 288 -13.28 -6.75 -16.63
CA LYS A 288 -12.17 -6.86 -15.67
C LYS A 288 -12.25 -8.18 -14.90
N MET A 289 -13.44 -8.59 -14.44
CA MET A 289 -13.63 -9.88 -13.77
C MET A 289 -13.22 -11.07 -14.63
N ILE A 290 -13.64 -11.09 -15.91
CA ILE A 290 -13.26 -12.15 -16.85
C ILE A 290 -11.74 -12.21 -17.00
N GLY A 291 -11.11 -11.07 -17.26
CA GLY A 291 -9.66 -11.04 -17.41
C GLY A 291 -8.90 -11.42 -16.16
N LEU A 292 -9.39 -11.10 -14.95
CA LEU A 292 -8.76 -11.56 -13.70
C LEU A 292 -8.84 -13.08 -13.53
N VAL A 293 -9.93 -13.71 -13.97
CA VAL A 293 -10.03 -15.18 -14.01
C VAL A 293 -9.02 -15.75 -15.02
N GLU A 294 -8.93 -15.17 -16.21
CA GLU A 294 -7.94 -15.56 -17.23
C GLU A 294 -6.50 -15.41 -16.73
N ASP A 295 -6.18 -14.30 -16.06
CA ASP A 295 -4.87 -14.05 -15.45
C ASP A 295 -4.53 -15.12 -14.41
N SER A 296 -5.50 -15.51 -13.58
CA SER A 296 -5.31 -16.57 -12.57
C SER A 296 -5.05 -17.94 -13.18
N LEU A 297 -5.70 -18.26 -14.30
CA LEU A 297 -5.51 -19.52 -15.01
C LEU A 297 -4.14 -19.54 -15.70
N ALA A 298 -3.78 -18.46 -16.40
CA ALA A 298 -2.47 -18.33 -17.03
C ALA A 298 -1.33 -18.39 -16.00
N ALA A 299 -1.48 -17.68 -14.88
CA ALA A 299 -0.54 -17.75 -13.76
C ALA A 299 -0.44 -19.17 -13.20
N HIS A 300 -1.55 -19.89 -13.04
CA HIS A 300 -1.54 -21.29 -12.60
C HIS A 300 -0.76 -22.19 -13.57
N GLU A 301 -0.97 -22.07 -14.88
CA GLU A 301 -0.23 -22.86 -15.88
C GLU A 301 1.28 -22.61 -15.81
N ILE A 302 1.69 -21.34 -15.65
CA ILE A 302 3.10 -20.95 -15.48
C ILE A 302 3.65 -21.54 -14.18
N ASN A 303 2.94 -21.38 -13.06
CA ASN A 303 3.36 -21.89 -11.77
C ASN A 303 3.51 -23.43 -11.77
N VAL A 304 2.58 -24.12 -12.42
CA VAL A 304 2.66 -25.58 -12.65
C VAL A 304 3.92 -25.89 -13.44
N LYS A 305 4.17 -25.21 -14.56
CA LYS A 305 5.35 -25.46 -15.39
C LYS A 305 6.68 -25.22 -14.65
N ASN A 306 6.77 -24.14 -13.89
CA ASN A 306 8.01 -23.67 -13.28
C ASN A 306 8.29 -24.35 -11.92
N HIS A 307 7.25 -24.64 -11.12
CA HIS A 307 7.40 -25.04 -9.72
C HIS A 307 6.83 -26.43 -9.37
N LEU A 308 6.27 -27.21 -10.31
CA LEU A 308 5.69 -28.54 -10.01
C LEU A 308 6.64 -29.47 -9.26
N LYS A 309 7.94 -29.40 -9.54
CA LYS A 309 8.95 -30.27 -8.95
C LYS A 309 9.17 -29.99 -7.45
N MET A 310 8.92 -28.77 -6.98
CA MET A 310 9.08 -28.42 -5.56
C MET A 310 7.97 -28.98 -4.67
N LEU A 311 6.74 -29.09 -5.20
CA LEU A 311 5.59 -29.66 -4.47
C LEU A 311 5.62 -31.19 -4.40
N ILE A 312 6.25 -31.85 -5.38
CA ILE A 312 6.33 -33.32 -5.44
C ILE A 312 7.51 -33.86 -4.63
N ASN A 313 8.64 -33.14 -4.55
CA ASN A 313 9.85 -33.64 -3.90
C ASN A 313 9.95 -33.35 -2.39
N ASN A 314 8.99 -32.63 -1.81
CA ASN A 314 8.91 -32.33 -0.37
C ASN A 314 7.91 -33.21 0.40
N ASN A 315 7.46 -34.33 -0.20
CA ASN A 315 6.68 -35.38 0.47
C ASN A 315 7.49 -36.67 0.63
#